data_AF-A0A1V5JTI9-F1
#
_entry.id   AF-A0A1V5JTI9-F1
#
_cell.length_a   1.000
_cell.length_b   1.000
_cell.length_c   1.000
_cell.angle_alpha   90.00
_cell.angle_beta   90.00
_cell.angle_gamma   90.00
#
_symmetry.space_group_name_H-M   'P 1'
#
loop_
_entity.id
_entity.type
_entity.pdbx_description
1 polymer ?
#
loop_
_entity_poly.entity_id
_entity_poly.type
_entity_poly.pdbx_seq_one_letter_code
_entity_poly.pdbx_strand_id
1 'polypeptide(L)'
;MGRAHGGEELISIVQERPVDLLLLDLRLRDAHGLDLLRLLRRDFHVIDAICVSVDHATETIAEAWRLGAFDYLLKPVTFIRFQETLRAYRHYRRLVQEVDDAPDQDAVDALRPRSSASSMMFLPKNLQQPTMELFLDFFRRHDEAFTAQEVAHHLGLARTTASRYLDFLLHRGFLGVSSCPSGPGRPSLRFRRRADQRTAQNSPGP
;
A
#
# COMPACT_ATOMS: atom_id res chain seq x y z
N MET A 1 -19.42 16.30 -12.04
CA MET A 1 -19.35 14.94 -11.45
C MET A 1 -20.38 14.05 -12.12
N GLY A 2 -19.97 12.86 -12.55
CA GLY A 2 -20.89 11.80 -13.02
C GLY A 2 -21.15 10.77 -11.92
N ARG A 3 -22.23 9.99 -12.06
CA ARG A 3 -22.51 8.81 -11.25
C ARG A 3 -22.90 7.68 -12.18
N ALA A 4 -22.42 6.48 -11.86
CA ALA A 4 -22.82 5.23 -12.51
C ALA A 4 -23.19 4.23 -11.42
N HIS A 5 -24.26 3.47 -11.63
CA HIS A 5 -24.76 2.46 -10.69
C HIS A 5 -24.36 1.03 -11.10
N GLY A 6 -23.66 0.91 -12.23
CA GLY A 6 -23.19 -0.35 -12.79
C GLY A 6 -22.07 -0.14 -13.81
N GLY A 7 -21.53 -1.25 -14.30
CA GLY A 7 -20.44 -1.28 -15.28
C GLY A 7 -20.85 -0.71 -16.63
N GLU A 8 -22.03 -1.07 -17.13
CA GLU A 8 -22.52 -0.59 -18.44
C GLU A 8 -22.66 0.95 -18.45
N GLU A 9 -23.30 1.52 -17.42
CA GLU A 9 -23.46 2.97 -17.28
C GLU A 9 -22.11 3.69 -17.15
N LEU A 10 -21.15 3.08 -16.45
CA LEU A 10 -19.79 3.63 -16.34
C LEU A 10 -19.11 3.70 -17.71
N ILE A 11 -19.19 2.64 -18.52
CA ILE A 11 -18.59 2.60 -19.84
C ILE A 11 -19.21 3.65 -20.76
N SER A 12 -20.54 3.77 -20.78
CA SER A 12 -21.22 4.82 -21.55
C SER A 12 -20.74 6.22 -21.16
N ILE A 13 -20.64 6.50 -19.85
CA ILE A 13 -20.17 7.81 -19.35
C ILE A 13 -18.72 8.10 -19.79
N VAL A 14 -17.85 7.10 -19.72
CA VAL A 14 -16.44 7.24 -20.07
C VAL A 14 -16.25 7.43 -21.59
N GLN A 15 -17.13 6.87 -22.41
CA GLN A 15 -17.12 7.07 -23.87
C GLN A 15 -17.60 8.47 -24.28
N GLU A 16 -18.59 9.02 -23.57
CA GLU A 16 -19.20 10.31 -23.92
C GLU A 16 -18.38 11.53 -23.50
N ARG A 17 -17.57 11.42 -22.43
CA ARG A 17 -16.82 12.55 -21.89
C ARG A 17 -15.53 12.13 -21.20
N PRO A 18 -14.52 13.02 -21.15
CA PRO A 18 -13.30 12.75 -20.41
C PRO A 18 -13.57 12.63 -18.89
N VAL A 19 -12.92 11.64 -18.27
CA VAL A 19 -12.95 11.41 -16.82
C VAL A 19 -11.51 11.35 -16.32
N ASP A 20 -11.13 12.30 -15.47
CA ASP A 20 -9.78 12.32 -14.88
C ASP A 20 -9.61 11.27 -13.77
N LEU A 21 -10.63 11.13 -12.91
CA LEU A 21 -10.58 10.30 -11.71
C LEU A 21 -11.89 9.54 -11.51
N LEU A 22 -11.77 8.24 -11.31
CA LEU A 22 -12.86 7.34 -10.95
C LEU A 22 -12.77 6.92 -9.48
N LEU A 23 -13.88 7.05 -8.75
CA LEU A 23 -14.08 6.37 -7.47
C LEU A 23 -14.87 5.09 -7.73
N LEU A 24 -14.17 3.96 -7.74
CA LEU A 24 -14.71 2.68 -8.20
C LEU A 24 -15.06 1.77 -7.04
N ASP A 25 -16.35 1.48 -6.86
CA ASP A 25 -16.78 0.39 -5.98
C ASP A 25 -16.39 -0.96 -6.60
N LEU A 26 -15.76 -1.84 -5.83
CA LEU A 26 -15.42 -3.18 -6.35
C LEU A 26 -16.63 -4.11 -6.43
N ARG A 27 -17.70 -3.81 -5.68
CA ARG A 27 -18.93 -4.61 -5.71
C ARG A 27 -20.05 -3.79 -6.32
N LEU A 28 -20.17 -3.88 -7.64
CA LEU A 28 -21.31 -3.33 -8.38
C LEU A 28 -22.38 -4.40 -8.56
N ARG A 29 -23.57 -3.98 -8.99
CA ARG A 29 -24.72 -4.87 -9.15
C ARG A 29 -24.53 -5.87 -10.30
N ASP A 30 -23.83 -5.44 -11.35
CA ASP A 30 -23.73 -6.10 -12.66
C ASP A 30 -22.30 -6.53 -13.03
N ALA A 31 -21.28 -6.06 -12.30
CA ALA A 31 -19.89 -6.36 -12.57
C ALA A 31 -19.00 -6.30 -11.32
N HIS A 32 -17.84 -6.95 -11.37
CA HIS A 32 -16.79 -6.74 -10.39
C HIS A 32 -15.90 -5.57 -10.80
N GLY A 33 -15.60 -4.67 -9.87
CA GLY A 33 -14.88 -3.43 -10.20
C GLY A 33 -13.46 -3.67 -10.73
N LEU A 34 -12.78 -4.76 -10.34
CA LEU A 34 -11.46 -5.06 -10.93
C LEU A 34 -11.55 -5.51 -12.39
N ASP A 35 -12.65 -6.15 -12.79
CA ASP A 35 -12.88 -6.53 -14.18
C ASP A 35 -13.13 -5.27 -15.02
N LEU A 36 -13.90 -4.32 -14.49
CA LEU A 36 -14.08 -3.01 -15.11
C LEU A 36 -12.78 -2.21 -15.18
N LEU A 37 -11.97 -2.22 -14.11
CA LEU A 37 -10.68 -1.53 -14.14
C LEU A 37 -9.74 -2.14 -15.18
N ARG A 38 -9.72 -3.47 -15.34
CA ARG A 38 -9.00 -4.15 -16.44
C ARG A 38 -9.49 -3.68 -17.80
N LEU A 39 -10.80 -3.65 -18.00
CA LEU A 39 -11.42 -3.19 -19.24
C LEU A 39 -11.04 -1.73 -19.54
N LEU A 40 -11.15 -0.85 -18.55
CA LEU A 40 -10.78 0.56 -18.67
C LEU A 40 -9.30 0.73 -18.99
N ARG A 41 -8.40 -0.03 -18.37
CA ARG A 41 -6.97 0.05 -18.68
C ARG A 41 -6.64 -0.39 -20.11
N ARG A 42 -7.39 -1.35 -20.65
CA ARG A 42 -7.25 -1.82 -22.03
C ARG A 42 -7.75 -0.80 -23.04
N ASP A 43 -8.92 -0.22 -22.80
CA ASP A 43 -9.65 0.55 -23.82
C ASP A 43 -9.58 2.08 -23.60
N PHE A 44 -9.23 2.52 -22.39
CA PHE A 44 -9.23 3.93 -21.95
C PHE A 44 -8.00 4.23 -21.09
N HIS A 45 -6.85 4.49 -21.73
CA HIS A 45 -5.53 4.52 -21.08
C HIS A 45 -5.27 5.63 -20.04
N VAL A 46 -6.20 6.57 -19.78
CA VAL A 46 -5.89 7.83 -19.07
C VAL A 46 -6.72 8.09 -17.81
N ILE A 47 -7.53 7.13 -17.35
CA ILE A 47 -8.44 7.37 -16.21
C ILE A 47 -7.79 6.88 -14.90
N ASP A 48 -7.44 7.80 -14.00
CA ASP A 48 -6.97 7.41 -12.67
C ASP A 48 -8.11 6.81 -11.85
N ALA A 49 -7.82 5.84 -10.98
CA ALA A 49 -8.86 5.14 -10.22
C ALA A 49 -8.49 5.02 -8.73
N ILE A 50 -9.43 5.34 -7.85
CA ILE A 50 -9.39 4.99 -6.43
C ILE A 50 -10.43 3.88 -6.21
N CYS A 51 -9.97 2.70 -5.82
CA CYS A 51 -10.85 1.59 -5.50
C CYS A 51 -11.48 1.79 -4.12
N VAL A 52 -12.76 1.47 -3.98
CA VAL A 52 -13.49 1.50 -2.71
C VAL A 52 -14.17 0.15 -2.53
N SER A 53 -13.94 -0.52 -1.39
CA SER A 53 -14.42 -1.90 -1.21
C SER A 53 -14.62 -2.23 0.26
N VAL A 54 -15.36 -3.29 0.58
CA VAL A 54 -15.27 -3.92 1.91
C VAL A 54 -14.27 -5.09 1.91
N ASP A 55 -13.75 -5.48 0.75
CA ASP A 55 -12.90 -6.65 0.62
C ASP A 55 -11.50 -6.35 1.19
N HIS A 56 -11.06 -7.21 2.10
CA HIS A 56 -9.78 -7.13 2.81
C HIS A 56 -8.74 -8.12 2.26
N ALA A 57 -9.10 -8.93 1.25
CA ALA A 57 -8.23 -9.95 0.68
C ALA A 57 -6.98 -9.30 0.06
N THR A 58 -5.81 -9.83 0.42
CA THR A 58 -4.53 -9.25 0.01
C THR A 58 -4.33 -9.39 -1.49
N GLU A 59 -4.87 -10.46 -2.09
CA GLU A 59 -4.87 -10.74 -3.51
C GLU A 59 -5.66 -9.68 -4.29
N THR A 60 -6.87 -9.35 -3.84
CA THR A 60 -7.73 -8.31 -4.43
C THR A 60 -7.04 -6.94 -4.39
N ILE A 61 -6.43 -6.59 -3.25
CA ILE A 61 -5.73 -5.32 -3.06
C ILE A 61 -4.48 -5.26 -3.98
N ALA A 62 -3.69 -6.33 -4.01
CA ALA A 62 -2.50 -6.42 -4.85
C ALA A 62 -2.86 -6.33 -6.34
N GLU A 63 -3.98 -6.93 -6.74
CA GLU A 63 -4.48 -6.84 -8.10
C GLU A 63 -4.92 -5.42 -8.46
N ALA A 64 -5.66 -4.73 -7.59
CA ALA A 64 -6.02 -3.33 -7.80
C ALA A 64 -4.78 -2.46 -8.09
N TRP A 65 -3.68 -2.67 -7.35
CA TRP A 65 -2.42 -1.97 -7.59
C TRP A 65 -1.73 -2.36 -8.89
N ARG A 66 -1.73 -3.64 -9.25
CA ARG A 66 -1.20 -4.11 -10.55
C ARG A 66 -1.95 -3.49 -11.72
N LEU A 67 -3.24 -3.21 -11.55
CA LEU A 67 -4.08 -2.52 -12.52
C LEU A 67 -3.92 -0.99 -12.48
N GLY A 68 -2.98 -0.46 -11.68
CA GLY A 68 -2.70 0.96 -11.60
C GLY A 68 -3.81 1.75 -10.89
N ALA A 69 -4.44 1.17 -9.87
CA ALA A 69 -5.25 1.96 -8.94
C ALA A 69 -4.33 2.89 -8.13
N PHE A 70 -4.73 4.15 -8.02
CA PHE A 70 -4.03 5.19 -7.25
C PHE A 70 -4.08 4.89 -5.74
N ASP A 71 -5.24 4.48 -5.23
CA ASP A 71 -5.44 4.10 -3.84
C ASP A 71 -6.57 3.06 -3.69
N TYR A 72 -6.65 2.43 -2.51
CA TYR A 72 -7.68 1.46 -2.13
C TYR A 72 -8.26 1.82 -0.76
N LEU A 73 -9.54 2.14 -0.73
CA LEU A 73 -10.27 2.56 0.46
C LEU A 73 -11.20 1.47 0.96
N LEU A 74 -10.98 1.02 2.20
CA LEU A 74 -11.93 0.14 2.85
C LEU A 74 -13.13 0.90 3.37
N LYS A 75 -14.31 0.34 3.12
CA LYS A 75 -15.57 0.77 3.72
C LYS A 75 -15.67 0.23 5.15
N PRO A 76 -16.20 1.01 6.10
CA PRO A 76 -16.64 2.41 5.95
C PRO A 76 -15.45 3.37 5.82
N VAL A 77 -15.49 4.26 4.82
CA VAL A 77 -14.43 5.22 4.57
C VAL A 77 -14.63 6.44 5.48
N THR A 78 -13.62 6.79 6.28
CA THR A 78 -13.67 8.02 7.08
C THR A 78 -13.45 9.24 6.21
N PHE A 79 -14.05 10.37 6.59
CA PHE A 79 -13.84 11.64 5.88
C PHE A 79 -12.36 12.01 5.80
N ILE A 80 -11.61 11.82 6.89
CA ILE A 80 -10.17 12.10 6.96
C ILE A 80 -9.40 11.27 5.93
N ARG A 81 -9.62 9.94 5.88
CA ARG A 81 -8.93 9.05 4.94
C ARG A 81 -9.27 9.38 3.48
N PHE A 82 -10.53 9.69 3.21
CA PHE A 82 -10.96 10.11 1.88
C PHE A 82 -10.29 11.43 1.46
N GLN A 83 -10.23 12.40 2.37
CA GLN A 83 -9.60 13.70 2.14
C GLN A 83 -8.10 13.57 1.90
N GLU A 84 -7.38 12.73 2.65
CA GLU A 84 -5.96 12.43 2.44
C GLU A 84 -5.70 11.88 1.04
N THR A 85 -6.54 10.91 0.63
CA THR A 85 -6.44 10.27 -0.68
C THR A 85 -6.61 11.28 -1.80
N LEU A 86 -7.62 12.15 -1.72
CA LEU A 86 -7.86 13.19 -2.73
C LEU A 86 -6.77 14.27 -2.72
N ARG A 87 -6.21 14.62 -1.57
CA ARG A 87 -5.07 15.56 -1.48
C ARG A 87 -3.83 14.98 -2.13
N ALA A 88 -3.52 13.71 -1.85
CA ALA A 88 -2.41 13.00 -2.48
C ALA A 88 -2.60 12.93 -4.00
N TYR A 89 -3.80 12.59 -4.46
CA TYR A 89 -4.13 12.56 -5.88
C TYR A 89 -3.97 13.92 -6.55
N ARG A 90 -4.50 14.99 -5.94
CA ARG A 90 -4.37 16.35 -6.49
C ARG A 90 -2.92 16.80 -6.57
N HIS A 91 -2.09 16.43 -5.59
CA HIS A 91 -0.65 16.73 -5.61
C HIS A 91 0.06 15.97 -6.74
N TYR A 92 -0.18 14.66 -6.86
CA TYR A 92 0.33 13.84 -7.97
C TYR A 92 -0.04 14.43 -9.34
N ARG A 93 -1.33 14.76 -9.54
CA ARG A 93 -1.81 15.36 -10.78
C ARG A 93 -1.13 16.68 -11.13
N ARG A 94 -0.82 17.52 -10.13
CA ARG A 94 -0.07 18.77 -10.36
C ARG A 94 1.35 18.49 -10.81
N LEU A 95 2.05 17.60 -10.13
CA LEU A 95 3.42 17.22 -10.50
C LEU A 95 3.46 16.69 -11.93
N VAL A 96 2.53 15.80 -12.31
CA VAL A 96 2.45 15.25 -13.68
C VAL A 96 2.18 16.32 -14.73
N GLN A 97 1.45 17.38 -14.38
CA GLN A 97 1.17 18.50 -15.28
C GLN A 97 2.30 19.54 -15.34
N GLU A 98 3.10 19.65 -14.28
CA GLU A 98 4.21 20.61 -14.15
C GLU A 98 5.53 20.06 -14.70
N VAL A 99 5.62 18.76 -14.93
CA VAL A 99 6.80 18.14 -15.53
C VAL A 99 6.85 18.46 -17.02
N ASP A 100 7.90 19.18 -17.41
CA ASP A 100 8.27 19.45 -18.81
C ASP A 100 8.50 18.15 -19.59
N ASP A 101 8.48 18.22 -20.93
CA ASP A 101 8.66 17.08 -21.84
C ASP A 101 10.00 16.31 -21.66
N ALA A 102 10.94 16.86 -20.88
CA ALA A 102 12.22 16.24 -20.55
C ALA A 102 12.50 16.27 -19.03
N PRO A 103 11.82 15.44 -18.21
CA PRO A 103 12.11 15.37 -16.78
C PRO A 103 13.53 14.87 -16.52
N ASP A 104 14.21 15.48 -15.54
CA ASP A 104 15.40 14.88 -14.95
C ASP A 104 15.02 13.74 -13.99
N GLN A 105 16.02 13.02 -13.48
CA GLN A 105 15.79 11.89 -12.59
C GLN A 105 15.08 12.30 -11.29
N ASP A 106 15.34 13.50 -10.78
CA ASP A 106 14.70 14.03 -9.57
C ASP A 106 13.22 14.31 -9.80
N ALA A 107 12.85 14.84 -10.97
CA ALA A 107 11.48 15.04 -11.40
C ALA A 107 10.75 13.70 -11.57
N VAL A 108 11.39 12.68 -12.15
CA VAL A 108 10.85 11.31 -12.24
C VAL A 108 10.62 10.71 -10.85
N ASP A 109 11.56 10.88 -9.92
CA ASP A 109 11.46 10.36 -8.56
C ASP A 109 10.39 11.10 -7.73
N ALA A 110 10.17 12.39 -7.99
CA ALA A 110 9.06 13.16 -7.44
C ALA A 110 7.71 12.74 -8.04
N LEU A 111 7.69 12.37 -9.32
CA LEU A 111 6.50 11.90 -10.04
C LEU A 111 6.07 10.51 -9.67
N ARG A 112 7.01 9.66 -9.26
CA ARG A 112 6.70 8.36 -8.70
C ARG A 112 5.62 8.60 -7.66
N PRO A 113 4.36 8.16 -7.90
CA PRO A 113 3.29 8.32 -6.92
C PRO A 113 3.91 7.82 -5.64
N ARG A 114 4.06 8.68 -4.60
CA ARG A 114 4.79 8.32 -3.38
C ARG A 114 4.18 7.00 -2.96
N SER A 115 4.92 5.93 -3.22
CA SER A 115 4.24 4.71 -3.63
C SER A 115 3.34 4.32 -2.49
N SER A 116 2.04 4.24 -2.77
CA SER A 116 1.11 3.56 -1.89
C SER A 116 1.44 2.06 -1.82
N ALA A 117 2.48 1.59 -2.50
CA ALA A 117 3.30 0.46 -2.02
C ALA A 117 3.63 0.56 -0.51
N SER A 118 3.56 1.75 0.08
CA SER A 118 3.80 2.06 1.49
C SER A 118 2.63 2.74 2.22
N SER A 119 1.39 2.60 1.75
CA SER A 119 0.30 2.48 2.73
C SER A 119 0.40 1.06 3.25
N MET A 120 1.09 0.90 4.39
CA MET A 120 1.13 -0.33 5.18
C MET A 120 -0.20 -1.08 5.05
N MET A 121 -0.22 -2.19 4.31
CA MET A 121 -1.41 -3.00 4.04
C MET A 121 -2.30 -3.14 5.28
N PHE A 122 -3.37 -2.35 5.38
CA PHE A 122 -4.36 -2.35 6.47
C PHE A 122 -3.83 -2.63 7.87
N LEU A 123 -3.53 -1.59 8.64
CA LEU A 123 -3.42 -1.72 10.08
C LEU A 123 -4.78 -2.19 10.65
N PRO A 124 -4.86 -3.32 11.37
CA PRO A 124 -6.07 -3.69 12.10
C PRO A 124 -6.43 -2.59 13.11
N LYS A 125 -7.73 -2.45 13.43
CA LYS A 125 -8.29 -1.32 14.24
C LYS A 125 -7.60 -1.08 15.60
N ASN A 126 -6.89 -2.09 16.11
CA ASN A 126 -6.15 -2.07 17.36
C ASN A 126 -4.69 -1.58 17.22
N LEU A 127 -4.26 -1.20 16.02
CA LEU A 127 -2.97 -0.59 15.72
C LEU A 127 -3.19 0.80 15.13
N GLN A 128 -2.33 1.75 15.48
CA GLN A 128 -2.39 3.15 15.08
C GLN A 128 -1.27 3.45 14.08
N GLN A 129 -1.62 4.15 12.99
CA GLN A 129 -0.68 4.50 11.92
C GLN A 129 0.55 5.30 12.40
N PRO A 130 0.41 6.35 13.25
CA PRO A 130 1.57 7.11 13.73
C PRO A 130 2.56 6.23 14.49
N THR A 131 2.07 5.24 15.24
CA THR A 131 2.94 4.30 15.94
C THR A 131 3.61 3.34 14.96
N MET A 132 2.93 2.89 13.91
CA MET A 132 3.53 2.00 12.90
C MET A 132 4.66 2.69 12.13
N GLU A 133 4.51 3.99 11.84
CA GLU A 133 5.56 4.77 11.19
C GLU A 133 6.86 4.75 12.00
N LEU A 134 6.79 4.76 13.34
CA LEU A 134 7.96 4.60 14.22
C LEU A 134 8.65 3.24 14.03
N PHE A 135 7.90 2.14 13.90
CA PHE A 135 8.47 0.81 13.67
C PHE A 135 9.16 0.72 12.30
N LEU A 136 8.53 1.24 11.25
CA LEU A 136 9.11 1.23 9.91
C LEU A 136 10.39 2.06 9.84
N ASP A 137 10.39 3.22 10.48
CA ASP A 137 11.55 4.11 10.55
C ASP A 137 12.69 3.48 11.37
N PHE A 138 12.37 2.81 12.48
CA PHE A 138 13.32 2.04 13.27
C PHE A 138 14.02 0.95 12.45
N PHE A 139 13.27 0.06 11.79
CA PHE A 139 13.86 -1.00 10.96
C PHE A 139 14.46 -0.52 9.64
N ARG A 140 14.23 0.73 9.25
CA ARG A 140 14.94 1.38 8.14
C ARG A 140 16.33 1.84 8.56
N ARG A 141 16.49 2.29 9.81
CA ARG A 141 17.77 2.77 10.36
C ARG A 141 18.64 1.68 10.98
N HIS A 142 18.06 0.51 11.26
CA HIS A 142 18.76 -0.60 11.89
C HIS A 142 18.63 -1.89 11.07
N ASP A 143 19.77 -2.44 10.62
CA ASP A 143 19.84 -3.72 9.91
C ASP A 143 20.06 -4.93 10.83
N GLU A 144 20.24 -4.67 12.13
CA GLU A 144 20.45 -5.69 13.16
C GLU A 144 19.15 -6.38 13.59
N ALA A 145 19.27 -7.51 14.29
CA ALA A 145 18.13 -8.28 14.79
C ALA A 145 17.82 -7.98 16.26
N PHE A 146 16.61 -7.48 16.54
CA PHE A 146 16.15 -7.03 17.85
C PHE A 146 15.03 -7.90 18.40
N THR A 147 14.99 -8.08 19.72
CA THR A 147 13.86 -8.66 20.44
C THR A 147 12.72 -7.64 20.57
N ALA A 148 11.51 -8.12 20.82
CA ALA A 148 10.36 -7.23 21.08
C ALA A 148 10.58 -6.28 22.27
N GLN A 149 11.39 -6.68 23.26
CA GLN A 149 11.72 -5.84 24.41
C GLN A 149 12.70 -4.73 24.05
N GLU A 150 13.73 -5.02 23.25
CA GLU A 150 14.69 -4.01 22.79
C GLU A 150 13.99 -2.97 21.92
N VAL A 151 13.16 -3.39 20.95
CA VAL A 151 12.39 -2.46 20.11
C VAL A 151 11.45 -1.59 20.96
N ALA A 152 10.77 -2.18 21.95
CA ALA A 152 9.90 -1.43 22.86
C ALA A 152 10.67 -0.35 23.63
N HIS A 153 11.85 -0.70 24.15
CA HIS A 153 12.71 0.23 24.87
C HIS A 153 13.18 1.39 23.98
N HIS A 154 13.62 1.09 22.75
CA HIS A 154 14.06 2.11 21.79
C HIS A 154 12.94 3.08 21.39
N LEU A 155 11.72 2.58 21.26
CA LEU A 155 10.57 3.39 20.82
C LEU A 155 9.80 4.04 21.99
N GLY A 156 10.19 3.78 23.24
CA GLY A 156 9.46 4.28 24.42
C GLY A 156 8.05 3.67 24.55
N LEU A 157 7.85 2.45 24.07
CA LEU A 157 6.56 1.76 24.05
C LEU A 157 6.52 0.61 25.06
N ALA A 158 5.32 0.19 25.45
CA ALA A 158 5.15 -1.04 26.20
C ALA A 158 5.53 -2.26 25.33
N ARG A 159 6.15 -3.28 25.95
CA ARG A 159 6.51 -4.55 25.26
C ARG A 159 5.32 -5.18 24.54
N THR A 160 4.14 -5.18 25.17
CA THR A 160 2.90 -5.74 24.60
C THR A 160 2.44 -4.98 23.35
N THR A 161 2.64 -3.65 23.32
CA THR A 161 2.40 -2.84 22.13
C THR A 161 3.39 -3.25 21.04
N ALA A 162 4.69 -3.25 21.33
CA ALA A 162 5.71 -3.62 20.36
C ALA A 162 5.51 -5.01 19.76
N SER A 163 5.19 -6.02 20.58
CA SER A 163 4.89 -7.37 20.12
C SER A 163 3.78 -7.38 19.06
N ARG A 164 2.67 -6.65 19.26
CA ARG A 164 1.57 -6.63 18.28
C ARG A 164 1.97 -6.04 16.93
N TYR A 165 2.77 -4.97 16.93
CA TYR A 165 3.24 -4.34 15.69
C TYR A 165 4.29 -5.21 15.00
N LEU A 166 5.19 -5.83 15.75
CA LEU A 166 6.18 -6.77 15.23
C LEU A 166 5.55 -8.02 14.64
N ASP A 167 4.55 -8.59 15.32
CA ASP A 167 3.77 -9.72 14.80
C ASP A 167 3.08 -9.35 13.49
N PHE A 168 2.45 -8.16 13.44
CA PHE A 168 1.82 -7.68 12.22
C PHE A 168 2.83 -7.53 11.06
N LEU A 169 4.00 -6.92 11.30
CA LEU A 169 5.04 -6.74 10.29
C LEU A 169 5.67 -8.08 9.85
N LEU A 170 5.79 -9.04 10.76
CA LEU A 170 6.25 -10.40 10.46
C LEU A 170 5.24 -11.15 9.58
N HIS A 171 3.95 -11.12 9.91
CA HIS A 171 2.90 -11.77 9.10
C HIS A 171 2.78 -11.16 7.70
N ARG A 172 3.04 -9.85 7.56
CA ARG A 172 3.07 -9.15 6.27
C ARG A 172 4.38 -9.37 5.48
N GLY A 173 5.37 -10.07 6.05
CA GLY A 173 6.62 -10.41 5.38
C GLY A 173 7.68 -9.30 5.35
N PHE A 174 7.46 -8.19 6.05
CA PHE A 174 8.43 -7.09 6.15
C PHE A 174 9.62 -7.42 7.05
N LEU A 175 9.39 -8.26 8.06
CA LEU A 175 10.41 -8.72 9.00
C LEU A 175 10.73 -10.20 8.77
N GLY A 176 12.00 -10.54 8.93
CA GLY A 176 12.45 -11.90 9.17
C GLY A 176 12.57 -12.17 10.66
N VAL A 177 12.35 -13.41 11.06
CA VAL A 177 12.54 -13.86 12.45
C VAL A 177 13.69 -14.85 12.53
N SER A 178 14.48 -14.78 13.60
CA SER A 178 15.50 -15.76 13.93
C SER A 178 15.38 -16.11 15.41
N SER A 179 15.49 -17.39 15.73
CA SER A 179 15.45 -17.88 17.10
C SER A 179 16.87 -17.90 17.66
N CYS A 180 17.08 -17.32 18.84
CA CYS A 180 18.34 -17.45 19.56
C CYS A 180 18.13 -18.35 20.79
N PRO A 181 18.94 -19.40 21.00
CA PRO A 181 18.90 -20.22 22.21
C PRO A 181 19.51 -19.43 23.38
N SER A 182 18.75 -18.51 23.95
CA SER A 182 19.16 -17.76 25.14
C SER A 182 18.78 -18.54 26.41
N GLY A 183 19.71 -19.37 26.91
CA GLY A 183 19.72 -19.91 28.28
C GLY A 183 18.49 -20.72 28.72
N PRO A 184 18.43 -21.21 29.98
CA PRO A 184 17.31 -22.01 30.48
C PRO A 184 16.09 -21.10 30.70
N GLY A 185 15.33 -20.87 29.63
CA GLY A 185 14.07 -20.12 29.69
C GLY A 185 13.67 -19.54 28.33
N ARG A 186 12.63 -20.14 27.71
CA ARG A 186 11.90 -19.78 26.47
C ARG A 186 12.71 -19.09 25.33
N PRO A 187 12.80 -19.70 24.14
CA PRO A 187 13.50 -19.10 23.00
C PRO A 187 12.96 -17.69 22.71
N SER A 188 13.87 -16.71 22.66
CA SER A 188 13.51 -15.32 22.37
C SER A 188 13.62 -15.06 20.88
N LEU A 189 12.51 -14.61 20.28
CA LEU A 189 12.45 -14.25 18.87
C LEU A 189 13.18 -12.93 18.64
N ARG A 190 14.09 -12.90 17.67
CA ARG A 190 14.71 -11.69 17.16
C ARG A 190 14.18 -11.36 15.78
N PHE A 191 13.73 -10.13 15.60
CA PHE A 191 13.15 -9.56 14.40
C PHE A 191 14.20 -8.70 13.70
N ARG A 192 14.35 -8.88 12.38
CA ARG A 192 15.19 -8.04 11.53
C ARG A 192 14.46 -7.69 10.26
N ARG A 193 14.87 -6.62 9.58
CA ARG A 193 14.36 -6.31 8.23
C ARG A 193 14.68 -7.47 7.28
N ARG A 194 13.70 -7.88 6.48
CA ARG A 194 13.94 -8.86 5.42
C ARG A 194 14.70 -8.15 4.28
N ALA A 195 15.89 -8.61 3.95
CA ALA A 195 16.60 -8.14 2.76
C ALA A 195 15.80 -8.52 1.51
N ASP A 196 15.64 -7.57 0.58
CA ASP A 196 14.96 -7.81 -0.69
C ASP A 196 15.65 -8.97 -1.43
N GLN A 197 15.00 -10.13 -1.46
CA GLN A 197 15.41 -11.25 -2.31
C GLN A 197 14.99 -10.92 -3.76
N ARG A 198 15.65 -9.94 -4.38
CA ARG A 198 15.61 -9.70 -5.83
C ARG A 198 16.98 -9.75 -6.53
N THR A 199 18.07 -10.02 -5.81
CA THR A 199 19.42 -10.06 -6.40
C THR A 199 20.15 -11.40 -6.30
N ALA A 200 19.44 -12.52 -6.08
CA ALA A 200 20.09 -13.83 -5.92
C ALA A 200 19.49 -14.97 -6.78
N GLN A 201 18.91 -14.65 -7.93
CA GLN A 201 18.61 -15.63 -8.99
C GLN A 201 18.98 -15.06 -10.35
N ASN A 202 20.27 -14.77 -10.54
CA ASN A 202 20.92 -14.85 -11.85
C ASN A 202 22.43 -14.98 -11.64
N SER A 203 22.88 -16.22 -11.51
CA SER A 203 24.25 -16.59 -11.84
C SER A 203 24.16 -17.72 -12.86
N PRO A 204 24.81 -17.60 -14.01
CA PRO A 204 24.82 -18.65 -15.02
C PRO A 204 25.62 -19.83 -14.46
N GLY A 205 25.06 -21.03 -14.57
CA GLY A 205 25.77 -22.26 -14.24
C GLY A 205 27.03 -22.40 -15.11
N PRO A 206 28.10 -23.01 -14.58
CA PRO A 206 29.32 -23.28 -15.31
C PRO A 206 29.13 -24.27 -16.46
#